data_AF-A0A1V6J882-F1
#
_entry.id   AF-A0A1V6J882-F1
#
_cell.length_a   1.000
_cell.length_b   1.000
_cell.length_c   1.000
_cell.angle_alpha   90.00
_cell.angle_beta   90.00
_cell.angle_gamma   90.00
#
_symmetry.space_group_name_H-M   'P 1'
#
loop_
_entity.id
_entity.type
_entity.pdbx_description
1 polymer ?
#
loop_
_entity_poly.entity_id
_entity_poly.type
_entity_poly.pdbx_seq_one_letter_code
_entity_poly.pdbx_strand_id
1 'polypeptide(L)'
;MSIISDLRTASKAGRLPNLFTAKDCQKLNLPWNSGAYATYLPKHCLGNPGNYTAYFLRVKEGLYELLPEAGGNRANTRKYKYQALKDYLIVTPTQIQTITLSFQQVEIIIRANLPPAARRFRAWWANQQVGSRPQAESWMNAGFKVDKVNFTGTCVTFKRI
;
A
#
# COMPACT_ATOMS: atom_id res chain seq x y z
N MET A 1 -6.00 -6.02 -25.59
CA MET A 1 -6.74 -6.33 -24.34
C MET A 1 -5.85 -7.18 -23.45
N SER A 2 -5.82 -6.91 -22.14
CA SER A 2 -5.04 -7.66 -21.16
C SER A 2 -5.92 -7.99 -19.94
N ILE A 3 -5.53 -9.00 -19.15
CA ILE A 3 -6.27 -9.37 -17.94
C ILE A 3 -6.52 -8.14 -17.05
N ILE A 4 -5.51 -7.28 -16.88
CA ILE A 4 -5.66 -6.07 -16.05
C ILE A 4 -6.59 -5.01 -16.67
N SER A 5 -6.60 -4.82 -18.00
CA SER A 5 -7.54 -3.88 -18.62
C SER A 5 -8.98 -4.31 -18.38
N ASP A 6 -9.25 -5.61 -18.50
CA ASP A 6 -10.60 -6.14 -18.39
C ASP A 6 -11.10 -6.15 -16.94
N LEU A 7 -10.23 -6.47 -15.98
CA LEU A 7 -10.56 -6.39 -14.55
C LEU A 7 -10.85 -4.95 -14.11
N ARG A 8 -10.12 -3.96 -14.65
CA ARG A 8 -10.40 -2.54 -14.39
C ARG A 8 -11.73 -2.10 -14.97
N THR A 9 -12.03 -2.50 -16.22
CA THR A 9 -13.33 -2.22 -16.84
C THR A 9 -14.46 -2.85 -16.03
N ALA A 10 -14.30 -4.10 -15.57
CA ALA A 10 -15.29 -4.77 -14.75
C ALA A 10 -15.49 -4.10 -13.38
N SER A 11 -14.41 -3.64 -12.74
CA SER A 11 -14.48 -2.88 -11.48
C SER A 11 -15.17 -1.53 -11.67
N LYS A 12 -14.82 -0.76 -12.73
CA LYS A 12 -15.49 0.50 -13.09
C LYS A 12 -16.99 0.31 -13.38
N ALA A 13 -17.35 -0.84 -13.96
CA ALA A 13 -18.75 -1.21 -14.22
C ALA A 13 -19.47 -1.82 -13.00
N GLY A 14 -18.83 -1.89 -11.82
CA GLY A 14 -19.42 -2.49 -10.62
C GLY A 14 -19.60 -4.01 -10.65
N ARG A 15 -19.04 -4.69 -11.66
CA ARG A 15 -19.14 -6.16 -11.84
C ARG A 15 -18.10 -6.93 -11.02
N LEU A 16 -17.04 -6.25 -10.58
CA LEU A 16 -16.00 -6.80 -9.71
C LEU A 16 -15.97 -5.99 -8.40
N PRO A 17 -16.16 -6.62 -7.22
CA PRO A 17 -16.07 -5.92 -5.94
C PRO A 17 -14.67 -5.35 -5.69
N ASN A 18 -14.58 -4.34 -4.80
CA ASN A 18 -13.31 -3.71 -4.42
C ASN A 18 -12.31 -4.72 -3.84
N LEU A 19 -12.82 -5.69 -3.07
CA LEU A 19 -12.06 -6.85 -2.59
C LEU A 19 -12.57 -8.08 -3.32
N PHE A 20 -11.69 -8.80 -4.01
CA PHE A 20 -12.07 -9.91 -4.87
C PHE A 20 -11.08 -11.06 -4.81
N THR A 21 -11.58 -12.25 -5.14
CA THR A 21 -10.80 -13.49 -5.26
C THR A 21 -10.63 -13.86 -6.74
N ALA A 22 -9.78 -14.87 -7.02
CA ALA A 22 -9.67 -15.43 -8.36
C ALA A 22 -11.01 -16.00 -8.88
N LYS A 23 -11.85 -16.53 -7.98
CA LYS A 23 -13.20 -17.04 -8.32
C LYS A 23 -14.14 -15.92 -8.74
N ASP A 24 -14.02 -14.74 -8.14
CA ASP A 24 -14.84 -13.58 -8.53
C ASP A 24 -14.46 -13.09 -9.92
N CYS A 25 -13.16 -13.09 -10.27
CA CYS A 25 -12.70 -12.84 -11.63
C CYS A 25 -13.24 -13.87 -12.64
N GLN A 26 -13.25 -15.16 -12.28
CA GLN A 26 -13.74 -16.23 -13.15
C GLN A 26 -15.23 -16.06 -13.53
N LYS A 27 -16.05 -15.54 -12.60
CA LYS A 27 -17.48 -15.27 -12.83
C LYS A 27 -17.75 -14.14 -13.82
N LEU A 28 -16.74 -13.36 -14.22
CA LEU A 28 -16.92 -12.23 -15.13
C LEU A 28 -17.15 -12.65 -16.59
N ASN A 29 -16.94 -13.94 -16.92
CA ASN A 29 -17.04 -14.49 -18.28
C ASN A 29 -16.19 -13.71 -19.31
N LEU A 30 -14.97 -13.36 -18.91
CA LEU A 30 -13.97 -12.68 -19.75
C LEU A 30 -13.22 -13.71 -20.62
N PRO A 31 -12.54 -13.30 -21.71
CA PRO A 31 -11.94 -14.21 -22.70
C PRO A 31 -10.65 -14.93 -22.21
N TRP A 32 -10.43 -15.01 -20.91
CA TRP A 32 -9.25 -15.60 -20.30
C TRP A 32 -9.60 -16.97 -19.70
N ASN A 33 -8.66 -17.92 -19.80
CA ASN A 33 -8.82 -19.23 -19.17
C ASN A 33 -9.16 -19.06 -17.67
N SER A 34 -10.06 -19.88 -17.13
CA SER A 34 -10.48 -19.82 -15.73
C SER A 34 -9.30 -19.91 -14.75
N GLY A 35 -8.28 -20.71 -15.07
CA GLY A 35 -7.05 -20.84 -14.29
C GLY A 35 -6.09 -19.65 -14.38
N ALA A 36 -6.27 -18.75 -15.35
CA ALA A 36 -5.35 -17.63 -15.58
C ALA A 36 -5.31 -16.68 -14.38
N TYR A 37 -6.45 -16.39 -13.75
CA TYR A 37 -6.54 -15.49 -12.59
C TYR A 37 -5.79 -16.02 -11.37
N ALA A 38 -5.82 -17.32 -11.11
CA ALA A 38 -5.10 -17.94 -10.00
C ALA A 38 -3.57 -17.77 -10.12
N THR A 39 -3.06 -17.64 -11.34
CA THR A 39 -1.64 -17.39 -11.61
C THR A 39 -1.33 -15.90 -11.71
N TYR A 40 -2.19 -15.14 -12.36
CA TYR A 40 -1.97 -13.73 -12.68
C TYR A 40 -2.02 -12.84 -11.43
N LEU A 41 -3.04 -13.00 -10.59
CA LEU A 41 -3.21 -12.18 -9.38
C LEU A 41 -1.99 -12.21 -8.45
N PRO A 42 -1.49 -13.38 -7.99
CA PRO A 42 -0.33 -13.41 -7.10
C PRO A 42 0.96 -12.90 -7.77
N LYS A 43 1.14 -13.15 -9.09
CA LYS A 43 2.32 -12.68 -9.82
C LYS A 43 2.38 -11.15 -9.93
N HIS A 44 1.23 -10.51 -10.06
CA HIS A 44 1.12 -9.06 -10.21
C HIS A 44 0.74 -8.37 -8.88
N CYS A 45 1.01 -9.01 -7.75
CA CYS A 45 0.86 -8.38 -6.44
C CYS A 45 2.04 -7.48 -6.08
N LEU A 46 1.74 -6.41 -5.36
CA LEU A 46 2.74 -5.59 -4.70
C LEU A 46 3.64 -6.44 -3.81
N GLY A 47 4.96 -6.33 -4.01
CA GLY A 47 5.96 -7.02 -3.21
C GLY A 47 6.33 -8.43 -3.69
N ASN A 48 5.76 -8.91 -4.80
CA ASN A 48 6.26 -10.13 -5.43
C ASN A 48 7.72 -9.91 -5.94
N PRO A 49 8.70 -10.76 -5.59
CA PRO A 49 10.10 -10.59 -6.02
C PRO A 49 10.31 -10.75 -7.53
N GLY A 50 9.35 -11.34 -8.26
CA GLY A 50 9.40 -11.42 -9.72
C GLY A 50 9.37 -10.05 -10.40
N ASN A 51 9.95 -9.93 -11.60
CA ASN A 51 10.02 -8.68 -12.37
C ASN A 51 8.67 -8.29 -13.03
N TYR A 52 7.56 -8.46 -12.31
CA TYR A 52 6.21 -8.19 -12.77
C TYR A 52 5.75 -6.80 -12.32
N THR A 53 4.99 -6.10 -13.16
CA THR A 53 4.30 -4.87 -12.76
C THR A 53 3.22 -5.22 -11.74
N ALA A 54 3.23 -4.53 -10.60
CA ALA A 54 2.22 -4.72 -9.58
C ALA A 54 0.93 -3.98 -9.93
N TYR A 55 -0.17 -4.71 -10.04
CA TYR A 55 -1.50 -4.18 -10.27
C TYR A 55 -2.45 -4.42 -9.10
N PHE A 56 -2.06 -5.27 -8.16
CA PHE A 56 -2.90 -5.71 -7.06
C PHE A 56 -2.20 -5.53 -5.73
N LEU A 57 -2.97 -5.26 -4.69
CA LEU A 57 -2.57 -5.44 -3.32
C LEU A 57 -3.14 -6.79 -2.84
N ARG A 58 -2.30 -7.63 -2.23
CA ARG A 58 -2.77 -8.84 -1.53
C ARG A 58 -3.18 -8.44 -0.11
N VAL A 59 -4.48 -8.40 0.14
CA VAL A 59 -5.03 -8.04 1.46
C VAL A 59 -4.89 -9.20 2.44
N LYS A 60 -5.15 -10.41 1.97
CA LYS A 60 -4.85 -11.68 2.65
C LYS A 60 -4.70 -12.80 1.63
N GLU A 61 -4.50 -14.03 2.08
CA GLU A 61 -4.41 -15.17 1.17
C GLU A 61 -5.65 -15.29 0.26
N GLY A 62 -5.41 -15.25 -1.05
CA GLY A 62 -6.46 -15.33 -2.08
C GLY A 62 -7.37 -14.11 -2.22
N LEU A 63 -7.16 -13.03 -1.46
CA LEU A 63 -7.99 -11.81 -1.50
C LEU A 63 -7.18 -10.60 -1.95
N TYR A 64 -7.67 -9.92 -2.97
CA TYR A 64 -6.96 -8.89 -3.70
C TYR A 64 -7.77 -7.60 -3.82
N GLU A 65 -7.07 -6.49 -3.97
CA GLU A 65 -7.61 -5.16 -4.25
C GLU A 65 -6.87 -4.56 -5.46
N LEU A 66 -7.60 -3.87 -6.36
CA LEU A 66 -7.00 -3.21 -7.53
C LEU A 66 -6.20 -1.98 -7.10
N LEU A 67 -4.98 -1.84 -7.62
CA LEU A 67 -4.22 -0.60 -7.50
C LEU A 67 -4.70 0.45 -8.54
N PRO A 68 -4.65 1.76 -8.21
CA PRO A 68 -5.07 2.83 -9.13
C PRO A 68 -4.32 2.84 -10.47
N GLU A 69 -4.97 3.34 -11.54
CA GLU A 69 -4.47 3.26 -12.92
C GLU A 69 -3.08 3.88 -13.16
N ALA A 70 -2.69 4.89 -12.38
CA ALA A 70 -1.39 5.55 -12.51
C ALA A 70 -0.17 4.66 -12.11
N GLY A 71 -0.40 3.45 -11.59
CA GLY A 71 0.58 2.68 -10.81
C GLY A 71 1.39 1.61 -11.54
N GLY A 72 1.95 1.90 -12.73
CA GLY A 72 2.83 0.95 -13.44
C GLY A 72 4.35 1.05 -13.13
N ASN A 73 4.77 2.03 -12.33
CA ASN A 73 6.19 2.29 -12.05
C ASN A 73 6.55 1.97 -10.58
N ARG A 74 7.74 1.39 -10.35
CA ARG A 74 8.32 1.09 -9.01
C ARG A 74 8.29 2.29 -8.05
N ALA A 75 8.34 3.52 -8.58
CA ALA A 75 8.20 4.75 -7.80
C ALA A 75 6.78 4.97 -7.26
N ASN A 76 5.75 4.62 -8.03
CA ASN A 76 4.36 4.83 -7.65
C ASN A 76 3.88 3.75 -6.67
N THR A 77 4.36 2.52 -6.79
CA THR A 77 4.06 1.45 -5.82
C THR A 77 4.61 1.71 -4.42
N ARG A 78 5.75 2.40 -4.30
CA ARG A 78 6.23 2.88 -2.99
C ARG A 78 5.36 4.01 -2.44
N LYS A 79 4.81 4.87 -3.30
CA LYS A 79 3.87 5.93 -2.92
C LYS A 79 2.57 5.35 -2.34
N TYR A 80 2.03 4.30 -2.97
CA TYR A 80 0.82 3.62 -2.46
C TYR A 80 1.04 2.83 -1.17
N LYS A 81 2.23 2.24 -0.96
CA LYS A 81 2.54 1.53 0.29
C LYS A 81 2.29 2.41 1.52
N TYR A 82 2.78 3.65 1.49
CA TYR A 82 2.60 4.56 2.63
C TYR A 82 1.29 5.37 2.55
N GLN A 83 0.55 5.34 1.43
CA GLN A 83 -0.73 6.03 1.31
C GLN A 83 -1.70 5.65 2.45
N ALA A 84 -1.76 4.38 2.85
CA ALA A 84 -2.61 3.96 3.97
C ALA A 84 -2.19 4.59 5.32
N LEU A 85 -0.88 4.84 5.53
CA LEU A 85 -0.39 5.58 6.69
C LEU A 85 -0.78 7.06 6.60
N LYS A 86 -0.69 7.67 5.41
CA LYS A 86 -1.19 9.03 5.17
C LYS A 86 -2.68 9.12 5.51
N ASP A 87 -3.50 8.22 4.99
CA ASP A 87 -4.96 8.22 5.19
C ASP A 87 -5.31 8.05 6.67
N TYR A 88 -4.64 7.13 7.37
CA TYR A 88 -4.78 6.93 8.82
C TYR A 88 -4.50 8.22 9.61
N LEU A 89 -3.43 8.95 9.25
CA LEU A 89 -3.08 10.21 9.90
C LEU A 89 -4.07 11.33 9.57
N ILE A 90 -4.58 11.41 8.34
CA ILE A 90 -5.56 12.42 7.90
C ILE A 90 -6.87 12.29 8.68
N VAL A 91 -7.39 11.07 8.84
CA VAL A 91 -8.66 10.84 9.55
C VAL A 91 -8.52 10.97 11.08
N THR A 92 -7.31 11.19 11.59
CA THR A 92 -7.11 11.41 13.02
C THR A 92 -7.76 12.73 13.45
N PRO A 93 -8.61 12.74 14.50
CA PRO A 93 -9.24 13.95 15.03
C PRO A 93 -8.24 15.09 15.30
N THR A 94 -8.68 16.33 15.05
CA THR A 94 -7.83 17.53 15.16
C THR A 94 -7.35 17.81 16.58
N GLN A 95 -8.06 17.31 17.61
CA GLN A 95 -7.66 17.41 19.01
C GLN A 95 -6.42 16.54 19.33
N ILE A 96 -6.18 15.49 18.55
CA ILE A 96 -5.01 14.62 18.73
C ILE A 96 -3.82 15.24 18.01
N GLN A 97 -2.91 15.81 18.82
CA GLN A 97 -1.70 16.48 18.35
C GLN A 97 -0.51 15.53 18.17
N THR A 98 -0.52 14.40 18.86
CA THR A 98 0.54 13.40 18.81
C THR A 98 -0.04 11.99 18.73
N ILE A 99 0.61 11.14 17.94
CA ILE A 99 0.23 9.74 17.75
C ILE A 99 1.48 8.89 17.84
N THR A 100 1.51 7.94 18.77
CA THR A 100 2.58 6.95 18.85
C THR A 100 2.09 5.63 18.26
N LEU A 101 2.80 5.12 17.26
CA LEU A 101 2.56 3.82 16.63
C LEU A 101 3.77 2.92 16.83
N SER A 102 3.53 1.66 17.19
CA SER A 102 4.57 0.64 17.09
C SER A 102 4.92 0.38 15.62
N PHE A 103 6.12 -0.13 15.36
CA PHE A 103 6.53 -0.53 14.01
C PHE A 103 5.58 -1.57 13.44
N GLN A 104 5.06 -2.48 14.27
CA GLN A 104 4.06 -3.46 13.87
C GLN A 104 2.72 -2.81 13.49
N GLN A 105 2.25 -1.80 14.24
CA GLN A 105 1.05 -1.05 13.87
C GLN A 105 1.23 -0.32 12.55
N VAL A 106 2.41 0.27 12.31
CA VAL A 106 2.74 0.87 11.02
C VAL A 106 2.70 -0.18 9.90
N GLU A 107 3.27 -1.37 10.13
CA GLU A 107 3.26 -2.49 9.16
C GLU A 107 1.84 -2.97 8.83
N ILE A 108 0.97 -3.04 9.84
CA ILE A 108 -0.45 -3.38 9.69
C ILE A 108 -1.15 -2.31 8.85
N ILE A 109 -0.95 -1.03 9.16
CA ILE A 109 -1.57 0.09 8.44
C ILE A 109 -1.13 0.10 6.98
N ILE A 110 0.19 -0.01 6.70
CA ILE A 110 0.73 -0.02 5.33
C ILE A 110 0.57 -1.38 4.63
N ARG A 111 -0.01 -2.37 5.32
CA ARG A 111 -0.20 -3.76 4.86
C ARG A 111 1.08 -4.37 4.27
N ALA A 112 2.23 -4.05 4.86
CA ALA A 112 3.53 -4.51 4.40
C ALA A 112 4.60 -4.33 5.49
N ASN A 113 5.63 -5.18 5.48
CA ASN A 113 6.73 -5.07 6.43
C ASN A 113 7.55 -3.79 6.21
N LEU A 114 7.97 -3.16 7.30
CA LEU A 114 8.91 -2.05 7.27
C LEU A 114 10.27 -2.58 6.84
N PRO A 115 11.00 -1.85 5.98
CA PRO A 115 12.33 -2.29 5.57
C PRO A 115 13.28 -2.33 6.78
N PRO A 116 14.34 -3.17 6.76
CA PRO A 116 15.33 -3.21 7.86
C PRO A 116 15.90 -1.83 8.22
N ALA A 117 16.01 -0.94 7.23
CA ALA A 117 16.46 0.43 7.43
C ALA A 117 15.57 1.23 8.40
N ALA A 118 14.25 1.03 8.39
CA ALA A 118 13.32 1.68 9.31
C ALA A 118 13.54 1.26 10.77
N ARG A 119 14.16 0.10 11.00
CA ARG A 119 14.47 -0.43 12.34
C ARG A 119 15.88 -0.10 12.82
N ARG A 120 16.76 0.36 11.94
CA ARG A 120 18.19 0.58 12.22
C ARG A 120 18.61 2.05 12.13
N PHE A 121 18.00 2.82 11.24
CA PHE A 121 18.48 4.15 10.89
C PHE A 121 17.42 5.21 11.19
N ARG A 122 17.73 6.11 12.12
CA ARG A 122 16.89 7.29 12.43
C ARG A 122 16.62 8.15 11.19
N ALA A 123 17.61 8.26 10.30
CA ALA A 123 17.49 8.98 9.04
C ALA A 123 16.38 8.46 8.11
N TRP A 124 15.95 7.19 8.27
CA TRP A 124 14.83 6.66 7.51
C TRP A 124 13.50 7.34 7.86
N TRP A 125 13.35 7.75 9.12
CA TRP A 125 12.21 8.48 9.69
C TRP A 125 12.34 10.01 9.57
N ALA A 126 13.33 10.50 8.83
CA ALA A 126 13.52 11.94 8.65
C ALA A 126 12.35 12.56 7.86
N ASN A 127 11.98 13.79 8.21
CA ASN A 127 10.87 14.56 7.62
C ASN A 127 11.22 15.18 6.25
N GLN A 128 12.01 14.47 5.43
CA GLN A 128 12.50 14.97 4.15
C GLN A 128 11.41 14.86 3.08
N GLN A 129 11.00 16.00 2.50
CA GLN A 129 10.04 16.06 1.38
C GLN A 129 10.73 16.10 0.00
N VAL A 130 12.05 16.28 -0.04
CA VAL A 130 12.82 16.39 -1.28
C VAL A 130 13.53 15.07 -1.57
N GLY A 131 13.39 14.58 -2.81
CA GLY A 131 13.96 13.30 -3.28
C GLY A 131 12.99 12.12 -3.17
N SER A 132 13.41 10.94 -3.62
CA SER A 132 12.55 9.73 -3.64
C SER A 132 12.37 9.11 -2.24
N ARG A 133 11.64 9.79 -1.35
CA ARG A 133 11.35 9.38 0.04
C ARG A 133 9.84 9.23 0.28
N PRO A 134 9.19 8.25 -0.37
CA PRO A 134 7.73 8.10 -0.35
C PRO A 134 7.15 7.86 1.05
N GLN A 135 7.93 7.31 1.98
CA GLN A 135 7.52 7.21 3.38
C GLN A 135 7.39 8.59 4.03
N ALA A 136 8.36 9.48 3.82
CA ALA A 136 8.38 10.79 4.45
C ALA A 136 7.31 11.71 3.87
N GLU A 137 7.14 11.68 2.55
CA GLU A 137 6.03 12.34 1.87
C GLU A 137 4.66 11.93 2.44
N SER A 138 4.50 10.69 2.89
CA SER A 138 3.22 10.21 3.42
C SER A 138 2.77 10.98 4.66
N TRP A 139 3.59 11.04 5.71
CA TRP A 139 3.18 11.74 6.93
C TRP A 139 3.22 13.25 6.76
N MET A 140 4.18 13.78 5.99
CA MET A 140 4.26 15.23 5.72
C MET A 140 3.01 15.72 4.97
N ASN A 141 2.57 14.99 3.93
CA ASN A 141 1.33 15.31 3.20
C ASN A 141 0.05 15.02 4.00
N ALA A 142 0.14 14.35 5.15
CA ALA A 142 -0.97 14.20 6.10
C ALA A 142 -1.06 15.36 7.10
N GLY A 143 -0.12 16.32 7.05
CA GLY A 143 -0.01 17.37 8.06
C GLY A 143 0.66 16.89 9.35
N PHE A 144 1.50 15.86 9.28
CA PHE A 144 2.24 15.32 10.41
C PHE A 144 3.74 15.27 10.13
N LYS A 145 4.55 15.31 11.18
CA LYS A 145 5.99 15.06 11.13
C LYS A 145 6.38 14.02 12.18
N VAL A 146 7.44 13.26 11.94
CA VAL A 146 8.03 12.44 12.99
C VAL A 146 8.68 13.35 14.02
N ASP A 147 8.30 13.17 15.29
CA ASP A 147 8.83 13.86 16.46
C ASP A 147 9.94 13.04 17.12
N LYS A 148 9.65 11.76 17.42
CA LYS A 148 10.61 10.83 18.02
C LYS A 148 10.45 9.43 17.45
N VAL A 149 11.56 8.70 17.36
CA VAL A 149 11.61 7.26 17.10
C VAL A 149 12.37 6.59 18.24
N ASN A 150 11.80 5.52 18.78
CA ASN A 150 12.39 4.69 19.82
C ASN A 150 12.58 3.28 19.26
N PHE A 151 13.83 2.90 19.02
CA PHE A 151 14.15 1.56 18.49
C PHE A 151 14.01 0.46 19.54
N THR A 152 14.32 0.75 20.81
CA THR A 152 14.15 -0.19 21.93
C THR A 152 12.68 -0.49 22.19
N GLY A 153 11.85 0.54 22.23
CA GLY A 153 10.38 0.42 22.33
C GLY A 153 9.70 0.08 21.00
N THR A 154 10.47 0.00 19.90
CA THR A 154 9.99 -0.27 18.54
C THR A 154 8.80 0.60 18.10
N CYS A 155 8.86 1.90 18.39
CA CYS A 155 7.76 2.81 18.09
C CYS A 155 8.24 4.14 17.51
N VAL A 156 7.33 4.81 16.81
CA VAL A 156 7.50 6.14 16.25
C VAL A 156 6.37 7.02 16.73
N THR A 157 6.67 8.28 17.02
CA THR A 157 5.67 9.30 17.37
C THR A 157 5.61 10.34 16.27
N PHE A 158 4.41 10.53 15.74
CA PHE A 158 4.07 11.59 14.82
C PHE A 158 3.47 12.76 15.60
N LYS A 159 3.79 13.99 15.21
CA LYS A 159 3.24 15.23 15.74
C LYS A 159 2.63 16.01 14.59
N ARG A 160 1.43 16.55 14.79
CA ARG A 160 0.76 17.41 13.82
C ARG A 160 1.60 18.69 13.59
N ILE A 161 1.65 19.16 12.34
CA ILE A 161 2.40 20.36 11.93
C ILE A 161 1.59 21.60 12.25
#